data_AF-A0A510KPF5-F1
#
_entry.id   AF-A0A510KPF5-F1
#
_cell.length_a   1.000
_cell.length_b   1.000
_cell.length_c   1.000
_cell.angle_alpha   90.00
_cell.angle_beta   90.00
_cell.angle_gamma   90.00
#
_symmetry.space_group_name_H-M   'P 1'
#
loop_
_entity.id
_entity.type
_entity.pdbx_description
1 polymer ?
#
loop_
_entity_poly.entity_id
_entity_poly.type
_entity_poly.pdbx_seq_one_letter_code
_entity_poly.pdbx_strand_id
1 'polypeptide(L)'
;MNLEALFGLLQGQDLGKLTEQIGGSSTQVKDGVAAALPAILAAVNKNANNSEKAEGLNNALNQHDGSVLNNLGSYLQNPDLKDGAGILGHLFGNNTQNVANAVSQSSGLDNQGSMKILQTLAPLVLGALGQQKKENNLDVQGIGNLTSNLAANFTGEGGIMSTITNMLDANKDGNVVDDVMGLVGKFFGGKK
;
A
#
# COMPACT_ATOMS: atom_id res chain seq x y z
N MET A 1 -17.69 5.99 -1.52
CA MET A 1 -17.10 4.70 -1.07
C MET A 1 -15.76 4.59 -1.75
N ASN A 2 -14.61 4.59 -1.03
CA ASN A 2 -13.36 4.22 -1.73
C ASN A 2 -12.11 3.89 -0.90
N LEU A 3 -12.11 4.11 0.40
CA LEU A 3 -11.11 3.48 1.28
C LEU A 3 -11.73 2.29 2.02
N GLU A 4 -13.05 2.27 2.20
CA GLU A 4 -13.78 1.16 2.80
C GLU A 4 -13.58 -0.16 2.05
N ALA A 5 -13.36 -0.14 0.73
CA ALA A 5 -13.09 -1.36 -0.04
C ALA A 5 -11.71 -1.95 0.31
N LEU A 6 -10.70 -1.08 0.49
CA LEU A 6 -9.36 -1.47 0.94
C LEU A 6 -9.36 -1.88 2.43
N PHE A 7 -10.17 -1.24 3.26
CA PHE A 7 -10.38 -1.66 4.65
C PHE A 7 -11.23 -2.93 4.75
N GLY A 8 -12.14 -3.18 3.81
CA GLY A 8 -12.93 -4.40 3.68
C GLY A 8 -12.08 -5.60 3.30
N LEU A 9 -11.07 -5.39 2.44
CA LEU A 9 -10.03 -6.39 2.15
C LEU A 9 -9.37 -6.93 3.43
N LEU A 10 -9.15 -6.05 4.42
CA LEU A 10 -8.51 -6.39 5.69
C LEU A 10 -9.43 -7.09 6.71
N GLN A 11 -10.75 -7.08 6.48
CA GLN A 11 -11.75 -7.47 7.50
C GLN A 11 -12.61 -8.69 7.13
N GLY A 12 -12.53 -9.21 5.90
CA GLY A 12 -13.51 -10.19 5.40
C GLY A 12 -12.95 -11.40 4.64
N GLN A 13 -13.83 -12.05 3.88
CA GLN A 13 -13.55 -13.23 3.04
C GLN A 13 -12.48 -12.98 1.97
N ASP A 14 -12.25 -11.72 1.62
CA ASP A 14 -11.27 -11.31 0.61
C ASP A 14 -9.82 -11.51 1.08
N LEU A 15 -9.57 -11.47 2.40
CA LEU A 15 -8.26 -11.81 2.96
C LEU A 15 -7.93 -13.30 2.74
N GLY A 16 -8.94 -14.19 2.79
CA GLY A 16 -8.75 -15.62 2.52
C GLY A 16 -8.29 -15.90 1.09
N LYS A 17 -8.97 -15.29 0.11
CA LYS A 17 -8.61 -15.37 -1.31
C LYS A 17 -7.22 -14.82 -1.57
N LEU A 18 -6.90 -13.67 -0.97
CA LEU A 18 -5.56 -13.09 -1.06
C LEU A 18 -4.52 -14.03 -0.44
N THR A 19 -4.81 -14.63 0.71
CA THR A 19 -3.90 -15.60 1.36
C THR A 19 -3.57 -16.78 0.44
N GLU A 20 -4.56 -17.31 -0.29
CA GLU A 20 -4.35 -18.40 -1.26
C GLU A 20 -3.42 -18.00 -2.42
N GLN A 21 -3.51 -16.75 -2.91
CA GLN A 21 -2.68 -16.27 -4.00
C GLN A 21 -1.24 -15.91 -3.59
N ILE A 22 -1.11 -15.31 -2.41
CA ILE A 22 0.17 -14.84 -1.88
C ILE A 22 1.00 -16.01 -1.33
N GLY A 23 0.35 -16.92 -0.61
CA GLY A 23 1.01 -17.93 0.22
C GLY A 23 1.37 -17.40 1.61
N GLY A 24 1.74 -18.31 2.52
CA GLY A 24 1.96 -18.01 3.94
C GLY A 24 0.69 -18.13 4.79
N SER A 25 0.76 -17.67 6.04
CA SER A 25 -0.38 -17.64 6.96
C SER A 25 -1.23 -16.38 6.76
N SER A 26 -2.50 -16.45 7.16
CA SER A 26 -3.41 -15.30 7.11
C SER A 26 -2.87 -14.09 7.87
N THR A 27 -2.19 -14.31 9.01
CA THR A 27 -1.52 -13.25 9.78
C THR A 27 -0.40 -12.60 8.97
N GLN A 28 0.52 -13.39 8.39
CA GLN A 28 1.61 -12.86 7.57
C GLN A 28 1.10 -12.07 6.36
N VAL A 29 0.01 -12.50 5.74
CA VAL A 29 -0.60 -11.77 4.61
C VAL A 29 -1.25 -10.47 5.10
N LYS A 30 -1.97 -10.49 6.21
CA LYS A 30 -2.56 -9.30 6.82
C LYS A 30 -1.50 -8.26 7.16
N ASP A 31 -0.42 -8.68 7.80
CA ASP A 31 0.70 -7.81 8.17
C ASP A 31 1.42 -7.29 6.93
N GLY A 32 1.53 -8.12 5.89
CA GLY A 32 2.09 -7.73 4.60
C GLY A 32 1.28 -6.62 3.93
N VAL A 33 -0.05 -6.72 3.95
CA VAL A 33 -0.94 -5.66 3.46
C VAL A 33 -0.79 -4.38 4.30
N ALA A 34 -0.72 -4.51 5.63
CA ALA A 34 -0.55 -3.39 6.55
C ALA A 34 0.79 -2.65 6.33
N ALA A 35 1.86 -3.36 5.95
CA ALA A 35 3.15 -2.77 5.60
C ALA A 35 3.18 -2.19 4.17
N ALA A 36 2.56 -2.88 3.21
CA ALA A 36 2.61 -2.52 1.80
C ALA A 36 1.76 -1.28 1.46
N LEU A 37 0.56 -1.14 2.04
CA LEU A 37 -0.35 -0.03 1.73
C LEU A 37 0.28 1.34 2.01
N PRO A 38 0.87 1.61 3.20
CA PRO A 38 1.55 2.88 3.46
C PRO A 38 2.71 3.14 2.50
N ALA A 39 3.49 2.11 2.15
CA ALA A 39 4.61 2.26 1.22
C ALA A 39 4.15 2.70 -0.18
N ILE A 40 3.08 2.08 -0.70
CA ILE A 40 2.49 2.44 -2.00
C ILE A 40 1.95 3.87 -1.95
N LEU A 41 1.17 4.23 -0.92
CA LEU A 41 0.61 5.58 -0.78
C LEU A 41 1.70 6.66 -0.66
N ALA A 42 2.77 6.38 0.08
CA ALA A 42 3.91 7.28 0.19
C ALA A 42 4.60 7.50 -1.16
N ALA A 43 4.78 6.46 -1.97
CA ALA A 43 5.36 6.59 -3.31
C ALA A 43 4.43 7.31 -4.30
N VAL A 44 3.12 7.05 -4.23
CA VAL A 44 2.13 7.79 -5.00
C VAL A 44 2.19 9.28 -4.66
N ASN A 45 2.16 9.63 -3.37
CA ASN A 45 2.26 11.03 -2.93
C ASN A 45 3.58 11.68 -3.38
N LYS A 46 4.71 10.96 -3.26
CA LYS A 46 6.01 11.43 -3.73
C LYS A 46 6.02 11.71 -5.24
N ASN A 47 5.38 10.85 -6.03
CA ASN A 47 5.33 11.02 -7.49
C ASN A 47 4.32 12.10 -7.90
N ALA A 48 3.19 12.24 -7.20
CA ALA A 48 2.20 13.30 -7.45
C ALA A 48 2.78 14.70 -7.23
N ASN A 49 3.69 14.84 -6.26
CA ASN A 49 4.36 16.10 -5.92
C ASN A 49 5.70 16.31 -6.65
N ASN A 50 6.03 15.45 -7.62
CA ASN A 50 7.23 15.60 -8.44
C ASN A 50 6.82 16.04 -9.86
N SER A 51 7.30 17.20 -10.30
CA SER A 51 6.94 17.79 -11.60
C SER A 51 7.21 16.88 -12.81
N GLU A 52 8.24 16.03 -12.76
CA GLU A 52 8.60 15.12 -13.85
C GLU A 52 7.75 13.85 -13.85
N LYS A 53 7.19 13.47 -12.70
CA LYS A 53 6.43 12.20 -12.53
C LYS A 53 4.92 12.39 -12.43
N ALA A 54 4.47 13.60 -12.12
CA ALA A 54 3.08 13.90 -11.86
C ALA A 54 2.19 13.60 -13.09
N GLU A 55 2.65 13.90 -14.31
CA GLU A 55 1.92 13.57 -15.54
C GLU A 55 1.80 12.05 -15.77
N GLY A 56 2.89 11.31 -15.54
CA GLY A 56 2.89 9.85 -15.64
C GLY A 56 1.91 9.22 -14.65
N LEU A 57 1.90 9.70 -13.40
CA LEU A 57 0.93 9.28 -12.40
C LEU A 57 -0.50 9.67 -12.80
N ASN A 58 -0.71 10.89 -13.31
CA ASN A 58 -2.00 11.37 -13.77
C ASN A 58 -2.58 10.46 -14.87
N ASN A 59 -1.74 9.99 -15.79
CA ASN A 59 -2.12 9.02 -16.83
C ASN A 59 -2.45 7.65 -16.25
N ALA A 60 -1.65 7.16 -15.30
CA ALA A 60 -1.96 5.90 -14.61
C ALA A 60 -3.31 5.97 -13.88
N LEU A 61 -3.62 7.08 -13.22
CA LEU A 61 -4.92 7.29 -12.56
C LEU A 61 -6.10 7.42 -13.55
N ASN A 62 -5.85 7.76 -14.81
CA ASN A 62 -6.87 7.67 -15.86
C ASN A 62 -7.11 6.23 -16.32
N GLN A 63 -6.06 5.40 -16.33
CA GLN A 63 -6.13 3.99 -16.74
C GLN A 63 -6.77 3.13 -15.65
N HIS A 64 -6.51 3.45 -14.38
CA HIS A 64 -7.07 2.76 -13.22
C HIS A 64 -8.21 3.59 -12.62
N ASP A 65 -9.36 3.62 -13.30
CA ASP A 65 -10.49 4.49 -12.97
C ASP A 65 -11.43 3.96 -11.87
N GLY A 66 -11.04 2.90 -11.17
CA GLY A 66 -11.81 2.21 -10.13
C GLY A 66 -12.60 0.99 -10.60
N SER A 67 -12.62 0.69 -11.91
CA SER A 67 -13.28 -0.52 -12.44
C SER A 67 -12.85 -1.84 -11.78
N VAL A 68 -11.60 -1.92 -11.32
CA VAL A 68 -11.08 -3.07 -10.55
C VAL A 68 -11.80 -3.27 -9.21
N LEU A 69 -12.27 -2.20 -8.57
CA LEU A 69 -12.93 -2.24 -7.26
C LEU A 69 -14.34 -2.83 -7.37
N ASN A 70 -15.01 -2.66 -8.52
CA ASN A 70 -16.31 -3.25 -8.79
C ASN A 70 -16.26 -4.79 -8.88
N ASN A 71 -15.08 -5.35 -9.13
CA ASN A 71 -14.86 -6.80 -9.29
C ASN A 71 -13.79 -7.32 -8.34
N LEU A 72 -13.67 -6.72 -7.14
CA LEU A 72 -12.58 -6.98 -6.19
C LEU A 72 -12.41 -8.48 -5.91
N GLY A 73 -13.49 -9.19 -5.63
CA GLY A 73 -13.43 -10.63 -5.33
C GLY A 73 -12.88 -11.49 -6.47
N SER A 74 -13.13 -11.11 -7.73
CA SER A 74 -12.59 -11.80 -8.91
C SER A 74 -11.15 -11.40 -9.17
N TYR A 75 -10.81 -10.12 -8.99
CA TYR A 75 -9.46 -9.63 -9.11
C TYR A 75 -8.52 -10.29 -8.10
N LEU A 76 -8.92 -10.43 -6.83
CA LEU A 76 -8.10 -11.06 -5.79
C LEU A 76 -7.89 -12.56 -6.01
N GLN A 77 -8.77 -13.23 -6.77
CA GLN A 77 -8.58 -14.63 -7.15
C GLN A 77 -7.57 -14.80 -8.28
N ASN A 78 -7.43 -13.79 -9.15
CA ASN A 78 -6.50 -13.82 -10.27
C ASN A 78 -5.96 -12.41 -10.56
N PRO A 79 -5.07 -11.89 -9.70
CA PRO A 79 -4.58 -10.52 -9.85
C PRO A 79 -3.66 -10.41 -11.07
N ASP A 80 -3.78 -9.30 -11.80
CA ASP A 80 -2.83 -8.99 -12.87
C ASP A 80 -1.49 -8.51 -12.26
N LEU A 81 -0.62 -9.48 -11.96
CA LEU A 81 0.69 -9.21 -11.38
C LEU A 81 1.62 -8.44 -12.34
N LYS A 82 1.38 -8.52 -13.66
CA LYS A 82 2.18 -7.82 -14.66
C LYS A 82 1.85 -6.33 -14.65
N ASP A 83 0.57 -6.00 -14.62
CA ASP A 83 0.08 -4.64 -14.44
C ASP A 83 0.60 -4.05 -13.11
N GLY A 84 0.45 -4.79 -12.03
CA GLY A 84 1.03 -4.46 -10.72
C GLY A 84 2.53 -4.17 -10.78
N ALA A 85 3.32 -5.04 -11.41
CA ALA A 85 4.77 -4.85 -11.56
C ALA A 85 5.11 -3.56 -12.35
N GLY A 86 4.35 -3.24 -13.40
CA GLY A 86 4.51 -2.01 -14.17
C GLY A 86 4.27 -0.77 -13.30
N ILE A 87 3.17 -0.76 -12.54
CA ILE A 87 2.86 0.33 -11.60
C ILE A 87 3.98 0.50 -10.56
N LEU A 88 4.42 -0.60 -9.92
CA LEU A 88 5.51 -0.55 -8.95
C LEU A 88 6.81 -0.02 -9.55
N GLY A 89 7.10 -0.35 -10.81
CA GLY A 89 8.24 0.20 -11.54
C GLY A 89 8.18 1.73 -11.68
N HIS A 90 7.00 2.29 -11.92
CA HIS A 90 6.82 3.76 -11.95
C HIS A 90 6.86 4.39 -10.55
N LEU A 91 6.27 3.73 -9.55
CA LEU A 91 6.21 4.24 -8.18
C LEU A 91 7.57 4.21 -7.49
N PHE A 92 8.23 3.05 -7.47
CA PHE A 92 9.45 2.81 -6.71
C PHE A 92 10.73 2.80 -7.56
N GLY A 93 10.62 2.59 -8.88
CA GLY A 93 11.78 2.46 -9.76
C GLY A 93 12.68 1.31 -9.33
N ASN A 94 13.98 1.58 -9.20
CA ASN A 94 14.97 0.58 -8.78
C ASN A 94 14.80 0.12 -7.32
N ASN A 95 13.92 0.77 -6.53
CA ASN A 95 13.71 0.43 -5.12
C ASN A 95 12.64 -0.64 -4.90
N THR A 96 11.94 -1.12 -5.93
CA THR A 96 10.84 -2.09 -5.77
C THR A 96 11.27 -3.32 -4.96
N GLN A 97 12.47 -3.85 -5.21
CA GLN A 97 13.00 -4.99 -4.44
C GLN A 97 13.27 -4.64 -2.97
N ASN A 98 13.78 -3.43 -2.70
CA ASN A 98 14.03 -2.99 -1.32
C ASN A 98 12.73 -2.84 -0.54
N VAL A 99 11.68 -2.32 -1.18
CA VAL A 99 10.34 -2.22 -0.58
C VAL A 99 9.77 -3.61 -0.31
N ALA A 100 9.88 -4.55 -1.26
CA ALA A 100 9.46 -5.94 -1.05
C ALA A 100 10.20 -6.60 0.12
N ASN A 101 11.51 -6.35 0.25
CA ASN A 101 12.30 -6.86 1.37
C ASN A 101 11.85 -6.25 2.72
N ALA A 102 11.50 -4.96 2.75
CA ALA A 102 10.99 -4.32 3.95
C ALA A 102 9.62 -4.87 4.37
N VAL A 103 8.73 -5.13 3.40
CA VAL A 103 7.44 -5.79 3.64
C VAL A 103 7.66 -7.20 4.20
N SER A 104 8.56 -7.98 3.58
CA SER A 104 8.97 -9.31 4.02
C SER A 104 9.44 -9.33 5.48
N GLN A 105 10.34 -8.40 5.85
CA GLN A 105 10.82 -8.27 7.24
C GLN A 105 9.71 -7.90 8.21
N SER A 106 8.78 -7.02 7.81
CA SER A 106 7.69 -6.56 8.66
C SER A 106 6.59 -7.59 8.84
N SER A 107 6.36 -8.45 7.85
CA SER A 107 5.21 -9.37 7.84
C SER A 107 5.58 -10.83 8.05
N GLY A 108 6.86 -11.17 8.00
CA GLY A 108 7.36 -12.54 8.04
C GLY A 108 7.06 -13.36 6.77
N LEU A 109 6.54 -12.74 5.71
CA LEU A 109 6.44 -13.39 4.39
C LEU A 109 7.83 -13.54 3.78
N ASP A 110 7.97 -14.47 2.83
CA ASP A 110 9.14 -14.46 1.98
C ASP A 110 9.09 -13.27 0.98
N ASN A 111 10.20 -13.04 0.29
CA ASN A 111 10.28 -11.94 -0.68
C ASN A 111 9.31 -12.11 -1.86
N GLN A 112 8.98 -13.35 -2.24
CA GLN A 112 8.08 -13.61 -3.36
C GLN A 112 6.64 -13.25 -3.00
N GLY A 113 6.15 -13.68 -1.84
CA GLY A 113 4.85 -13.31 -1.29
C GLY A 113 4.75 -11.81 -1.06
N SER A 114 5.79 -11.19 -0.54
CA SER A 114 5.84 -9.74 -0.33
C SER A 114 5.77 -8.95 -1.64
N MET A 115 6.48 -9.40 -2.68
CA MET A 115 6.39 -8.81 -4.01
C MET A 115 4.99 -8.98 -4.61
N LYS A 116 4.39 -10.17 -4.48
CA LYS A 116 3.01 -10.43 -4.95
C LYS A 116 2.00 -9.55 -4.24
N ILE A 117 2.15 -9.30 -2.93
CA ILE A 117 1.29 -8.37 -2.20
C ILE A 117 1.39 -6.98 -2.82
N LEU A 118 2.60 -6.46 -3.01
CA LEU A 118 2.80 -5.14 -3.61
C LEU A 118 2.17 -5.06 -5.01
N GLN A 119 2.38 -6.10 -5.84
CA GLN A 119 1.84 -6.16 -7.20
C GLN A 119 0.31 -6.27 -7.22
N THR A 120 -0.29 -6.96 -6.25
CA THR A 120 -1.75 -7.07 -6.14
C THR A 120 -2.37 -5.78 -5.63
N LEU A 121 -1.72 -5.10 -4.70
CA LEU A 121 -2.27 -3.89 -4.07
C LEU A 121 -2.10 -2.64 -4.94
N ALA A 122 -1.05 -2.56 -5.75
CA ALA A 122 -0.77 -1.35 -6.52
C ALA A 122 -1.93 -0.93 -7.47
N PRO A 123 -2.52 -1.83 -8.28
CA PRO A 123 -3.67 -1.48 -9.12
C PRO A 123 -4.91 -1.12 -8.31
N LEU A 124 -5.11 -1.71 -7.12
CA LEU A 124 -6.23 -1.39 -6.24
C LEU A 124 -6.11 0.03 -5.65
N VAL A 125 -4.92 0.42 -5.21
CA VAL A 125 -4.65 1.78 -4.70
C VAL A 125 -4.84 2.80 -5.82
N LEU A 126 -4.29 2.54 -7.01
CA LEU A 126 -4.48 3.41 -8.16
C LEU A 126 -5.95 3.47 -8.59
N GLY A 127 -6.67 2.35 -8.55
CA GLY A 127 -8.11 2.27 -8.81
C GLY A 127 -8.93 3.18 -7.89
N ALA A 128 -8.66 3.13 -6.58
CA ALA A 128 -9.35 3.97 -5.60
C ALA A 128 -9.08 5.46 -5.83
N LEU A 129 -7.82 5.80 -6.11
CA LEU A 129 -7.41 7.18 -6.39
C LEU A 129 -7.91 7.69 -7.74
N GLY A 130 -7.91 6.85 -8.77
CA GLY A 130 -8.39 7.21 -10.11
C GLY A 130 -9.90 7.40 -10.14
N GLN A 131 -10.65 6.59 -9.38
CA GLN A 131 -12.06 6.85 -9.15
C GLN A 131 -12.29 8.17 -8.40
N GLN A 132 -11.53 8.45 -7.33
CA GLN A 132 -11.63 9.74 -6.62
C GLN A 132 -11.31 10.93 -7.53
N LYS A 133 -10.29 10.80 -8.37
CA LYS A 133 -9.95 11.77 -9.41
C LYS A 133 -11.10 12.00 -10.37
N LYS A 134 -11.71 10.92 -10.89
CA LYS A 134 -12.84 10.98 -11.84
C LYS A 134 -14.08 11.60 -11.21
N GLU A 135 -14.45 11.19 -10.00
CA GLU A 135 -15.61 11.69 -9.27
C GLU A 135 -15.50 13.19 -8.97
N ASN A 136 -14.30 13.65 -8.61
CA ASN A 136 -14.05 15.05 -8.23
C ASN A 136 -13.46 15.90 -9.38
N ASN A 137 -13.35 15.36 -10.59
CA ASN A 137 -12.72 16.00 -11.76
C ASN A 137 -11.35 16.64 -11.45
N LEU A 138 -10.50 15.92 -10.71
CA LEU A 138 -9.20 16.44 -10.27
C LEU A 138 -8.20 16.51 -11.41
N ASP A 139 -7.49 17.63 -11.47
CA ASP A 139 -6.29 17.81 -12.29
C ASP A 139 -5.03 17.34 -11.54
N VAL A 140 -3.85 17.54 -12.16
CA VAL A 140 -2.56 17.12 -11.60
C VAL A 140 -2.31 17.74 -10.22
N GLN A 141 -2.69 19.01 -10.03
CA GLN A 141 -2.54 19.71 -8.75
C GLN A 141 -3.51 19.16 -7.70
N GLY A 142 -4.76 18.89 -8.09
CA GLY A 142 -5.77 18.27 -7.24
C GLY A 142 -5.36 16.87 -6.76
N ILE A 143 -4.68 16.09 -7.62
CA ILE A 143 -4.11 14.78 -7.24
C ILE A 143 -2.98 14.95 -6.21
N GLY A 144 -2.11 15.94 -6.39
CA GLY A 144 -1.08 16.29 -5.40
C GLY A 144 -1.70 16.55 -4.03
N ASN A 145 -2.72 17.41 -3.98
CA ASN A 145 -3.44 17.73 -2.74
C ASN A 145 -4.13 16.51 -2.12
N LEU A 146 -4.82 15.70 -2.93
CA LEU A 146 -5.50 14.49 -2.48
C LEU A 146 -4.51 13.51 -1.84
N THR A 147 -3.42 13.22 -2.54
CA THR A 147 -2.42 12.24 -2.10
C THR A 147 -1.64 12.73 -0.88
N SER A 148 -1.40 14.03 -0.76
CA SER A 148 -0.79 14.63 0.44
C SER A 148 -1.71 14.58 1.66
N ASN A 149 -3.01 14.85 1.49
CA ASN A 149 -3.98 14.71 2.57
C ASN A 149 -4.09 13.25 3.05
N LEU A 150 -4.09 12.29 2.11
CA LEU A 150 -4.09 10.87 2.44
C LEU A 150 -2.80 10.46 3.17
N ALA A 151 -1.63 10.88 2.68
CA ALA A 151 -0.36 10.58 3.35
C ALA A 151 -0.31 11.16 4.77
N ALA A 152 -0.77 12.40 4.96
CA ALA A 152 -0.86 13.04 6.27
C ALA A 152 -1.82 12.32 7.23
N ASN A 153 -2.97 11.84 6.73
CA ASN A 153 -3.91 11.03 7.52
C ASN A 153 -3.36 9.65 7.91
N PHE A 154 -2.35 9.13 7.20
CA PHE A 154 -1.68 7.91 7.58
C PHE A 154 -0.60 8.15 8.64
N THR A 155 0.13 9.27 8.59
CA THR A 155 1.29 9.52 9.46
C THR A 155 1.03 10.45 10.65
N GLY A 156 -0.11 11.16 10.69
CA GLY A 156 -0.42 12.11 11.75
C GLY A 156 -0.77 11.47 13.12
N GLU A 157 -0.58 12.25 14.19
CA GLU A 157 -1.12 11.95 15.54
C GLU A 157 -2.65 11.81 15.44
N GLY A 158 -3.17 10.59 15.55
CA GLY A 158 -4.59 10.25 15.35
C GLY A 158 -4.94 9.64 13.98
N GLY A 159 -3.95 9.43 13.12
CA GLY A 159 -4.10 8.80 11.81
C GLY A 159 -4.31 7.28 11.85
N ILE A 160 -4.46 6.67 10.67
CA ILE A 160 -4.65 5.21 10.53
C ILE A 160 -3.50 4.42 11.16
N MET A 161 -2.27 4.94 11.13
CA MET A 161 -1.14 4.30 11.82
C MET A 161 -1.35 4.25 13.34
N SER A 162 -1.85 5.32 13.96
CA SER A 162 -2.15 5.32 15.40
C SER A 162 -3.27 4.34 15.75
N THR A 163 -4.29 4.22 14.90
CA THR A 163 -5.36 3.24 15.07
C THR A 163 -4.86 1.81 14.89
N ILE A 164 -3.98 1.57 13.90
CA ILE A 164 -3.34 0.27 13.67
C ILE A 164 -2.43 -0.07 14.86
N THR A 165 -1.60 0.85 15.36
CA THR A 165 -0.78 0.61 16.56
C THR A 165 -1.64 0.36 17.78
N ASN A 166 -2.72 1.09 17.98
CA ASN A 166 -3.63 0.87 19.12
C ASN A 166 -4.38 -0.47 19.00
N MET A 167 -4.68 -0.91 17.77
CA MET A 167 -5.33 -2.20 17.49
C MET A 167 -4.35 -3.37 17.59
N LEU A 168 -3.09 -3.18 17.17
CA LEU A 168 -2.01 -4.14 17.35
C LEU A 168 -1.70 -4.28 18.84
N ASP A 169 -1.54 -3.16 19.56
CA ASP A 169 -1.30 -3.13 21.01
C ASP A 169 -2.50 -3.61 21.84
N ALA A 170 -3.68 -3.77 21.22
CA ALA A 170 -4.85 -4.36 21.87
C ALA A 170 -4.66 -5.84 22.24
N ASN A 171 -3.67 -6.53 21.65
CA ASN A 171 -3.27 -7.88 22.07
C ASN A 171 -2.29 -7.90 23.26
N LYS A 172 -1.81 -6.74 23.72
CA LYS A 172 -0.85 -6.55 24.83
C LYS A 172 0.43 -7.38 24.73
N ASP A 173 0.96 -7.62 23.52
CA ASP A 173 2.24 -8.34 23.39
C ASP A 173 3.48 -7.46 23.60
N GLY A 174 3.34 -6.13 23.48
CA GLY A 174 4.34 -5.14 23.89
C GLY A 174 5.60 -5.04 23.04
N ASN A 175 5.69 -5.68 21.87
CA ASN A 175 6.97 -5.82 21.15
C ASN A 175 7.09 -5.03 19.82
N VAL A 176 6.01 -4.49 19.27
CA VAL A 176 6.05 -3.86 17.93
C VAL A 176 6.74 -2.49 17.89
N VAL A 177 6.70 -1.73 19.00
CA VAL A 177 7.38 -0.42 19.09
C VAL A 177 8.90 -0.61 19.15
N ASP A 178 9.36 -1.62 19.89
CA ASP A 178 10.80 -1.93 20.04
C ASP A 178 11.42 -2.42 18.72
N ASP A 179 10.69 -3.25 17.97
CA ASP A 179 11.16 -3.76 16.67
C ASP A 179 11.24 -2.65 15.60
N VAL A 180 10.26 -1.73 15.58
CA VAL A 180 10.24 -0.58 14.67
C VAL A 180 11.30 0.47 15.06
N MET A 181 11.47 0.77 16.35
CA MET A 181 12.55 1.63 16.85
C MET A 181 13.93 1.04 16.55
N GLY A 182 14.08 -0.28 16.64
CA GLY A 182 15.30 -0.99 16.30
C GLY A 182 15.67 -0.86 14.81
N LEU A 183 14.70 -0.98 13.91
CA LEU A 183 14.89 -0.80 12.46
C LEU A 183 15.25 0.64 12.08
N VAL A 184 14.56 1.64 12.66
CA VAL A 184 14.84 3.06 12.44
C VAL A 184 16.19 3.46 13.02
N GLY A 185 16.52 3.01 14.24
CA GLY A 185 17.82 3.24 14.87
C GLY A 185 18.97 2.63 14.07
N LYS A 186 18.76 1.47 13.43
CA LYS A 186 19.77 0.78 12.62
C LYS A 186 19.95 1.39 11.24
N PHE A 187 18.93 2.05 10.69
CA PHE A 187 19.00 2.77 9.42
C PHE A 187 19.63 4.17 9.57
N PHE A 188 19.43 4.83 10.70
CA PHE A 188 19.93 6.19 10.97
C PHE A 188 21.19 6.25 11.85
N GLY A 189 21.56 5.16 12.51
CA GLY A 189 22.65 5.10 13.51
C GLY A 189 23.80 4.17 13.12
N GLY A 190 24.26 4.22 11.87
CA GLY A 190 25.42 3.45 11.41
C GLY A 190 26.73 4.23 11.49
N LYS A 191 27.31 4.42 12.67
CA LYS A 191 28.76 4.66 12.86
C LYS A 191 29.24 4.15 14.22
N LYS A 192 30.04 3.09 14.18
CA LYS A 192 31.30 3.04 14.94
C LYS A 192 32.42 3.00 13.92
#